data_AF-A0A834ITN7-F1
#
_entry.id   AF-A0A834ITN7-F1
#
_cell.length_a   1.000
_cell.length_b   1.000
_cell.length_c   1.000
_cell.angle_alpha   90.00
_cell.angle_beta   90.00
_cell.angle_gamma   90.00
#
_symmetry.space_group_name_H-M   'P 1'
#
loop_
_entity.id
_entity.type
_entity.pdbx_description
1 polymer ?
#
loop_
_entity_poly.entity_id
_entity_poly.type
_entity_poly.pdbx_seq_one_letter_code
_entity_poly.pdbx_strand_id
1 'polypeptide(L)' 'MRTKDGERSGRPKEVLTNENILKIHKIILNDCKLKLNEIADTLKISTDRVYHIISYLGMRKLCAKWVSGKLT' A
#
# COMPACT_ATOMS: atom_id res chain seq x y z
N MET A 1 -13.25 31.29 28.20
CA MET A 1 -13.01 31.39 26.73
C MET A 1 -12.87 29.97 26.20
N ARG A 2 -13.68 29.56 25.20
CA ARG A 2 -13.68 28.18 24.70
C ARG A 2 -12.73 28.08 23.52
N THR A 3 -11.49 27.67 23.77
CA THR A 3 -10.52 27.36 22.72
C THR A 3 -11.04 26.17 21.93
N LYS A 4 -11.52 26.44 20.70
CA LYS A 4 -11.80 25.38 19.73
C LYS A 4 -10.44 24.91 19.20
N ASP A 5 -9.95 23.77 19.68
CA ASP A 5 -8.91 23.05 18.95
C ASP A 5 -9.48 22.69 17.58
N GLY A 6 -8.96 23.34 16.53
CA GLY A 6 -9.31 23.04 15.14
C GLY A 6 -8.86 21.63 14.75
N GLU A 7 -9.41 21.10 13.66
CA GLU A 7 -8.99 19.81 13.12
C GLU A 7 -7.48 19.80 12.91
N ARG A 8 -6.77 18.97 13.69
CA ARG A 8 -5.34 18.71 13.51
C ARG A 8 -5.17 18.10 12.12
N SER A 9 -4.69 18.87 11.17
CA SER A 9 -4.19 18.37 9.88
C SER A 9 -2.91 17.57 10.13
N GLY A 10 -3.05 16.36 10.66
CA GLY A 10 -1.97 15.38 10.72
C GLY A 10 -1.53 14.98 9.31
N ARG A 11 -0.22 14.81 9.13
CA ARG A 11 0.54 14.43 7.91
C ARG A 11 -0.31 14.18 6.65
N PRO A 12 -0.12 14.93 5.55
CA PRO A 12 -0.86 14.70 4.32
C PRO A 12 -0.71 13.25 3.86
N LYS A 13 -1.84 12.59 3.62
CA LYS A 13 -1.97 11.25 3.00
C LYS A 13 -1.65 11.28 1.49
N GLU A 14 -0.83 12.22 1.04
CA GLU A 14 -0.52 12.43 -0.38
C GLU A 14 0.57 11.49 -0.92
N VAL A 15 1.29 10.77 -0.06
CA VAL A 15 2.39 9.87 -0.50
C VAL A 15 1.88 8.48 -0.92
N LEU A 16 0.62 8.43 -1.33
CA LEU A 16 0.01 7.33 -2.06
C LEU A 16 -0.36 7.86 -3.44
N THR A 17 0.62 8.24 -4.24
CA THR A 17 0.37 8.61 -5.64
C THR A 17 -0.41 7.47 -6.27
N ASN A 18 -1.60 7.74 -6.84
CA ASN A 18 -2.46 6.71 -7.45
C ASN A 18 -1.67 5.84 -8.44
N GLU A 19 -0.65 6.40 -9.08
CA GLU A 19 0.32 5.69 -9.91
C GLU A 19 1.04 4.54 -9.18
N ASN A 20 1.54 4.77 -7.96
CA ASN A 20 2.26 3.75 -7.18
C ASN A 20 1.31 2.64 -6.74
N ILE A 21 0.08 2.98 -6.36
CA ILE A 21 -0.96 1.99 -6.05
C ILE A 21 -1.23 1.11 -7.27
N LEU A 22 -1.45 1.71 -8.44
CA LEU A 22 -1.71 0.99 -9.68
C LEU A 22 -0.51 0.13 -10.11
N LYS A 23 0.72 0.64 -9.98
CA LYS A 23 1.95 -0.11 -10.29
C LYS A 23 2.09 -1.33 -9.38
N ILE A 24 1.95 -1.17 -8.06
CA ILE A 24 2.01 -2.29 -7.10
C ILE A 24 0.92 -3.32 -7.38
N HIS A 25 -0.32 -2.86 -7.62
CA HIS A 25 -1.43 -3.75 -7.94
C HIS A 25 -1.15 -4.57 -9.19
N LYS A 26 -0.63 -3.96 -10.27
CA LYS A 26 -0.22 -4.66 -11.49
C LYS A 26 0.91 -5.66 -11.25
N ILE A 27 1.93 -5.28 -10.48
CA ILE A 27 3.07 -6.16 -10.16
C ILE A 27 2.60 -7.42 -9.42
N ILE A 28 1.73 -7.27 -8.43
CA ILE A 28 1.23 -8.39 -7.63
C ILE A 28 0.28 -9.28 -8.44
N LEU A 29 -0.54 -8.70 -9.33
CA LEU A 29 -1.38 -9.48 -10.23
C LEU A 29 -0.56 -10.27 -11.26
N ASN A 30 0.54 -9.69 -11.76
CA ASN A 30 1.43 -10.37 -12.70
C ASN A 30 2.24 -11.48 -12.02
N ASP A 31 2.76 -11.23 -10.81
CA ASP A 31 3.48 -12.23 -10.03
C ASP A 31 3.13 -12.15 -8.54
N CYS A 32 2.22 -13.04 -8.14
CA CYS A 32 1.73 -13.15 -6.77
C CYS A 32 2.77 -13.71 -5.78
N LYS A 33 3.97 -14.13 -6.21
CA LYS A 33 5.03 -14.67 -5.34
C LYS A 33 6.13 -13.67 -4.98
N LEU A 34 6.10 -12.47 -5.55
CA LEU A 34 7.11 -11.44 -5.31
C LEU A 34 7.24 -11.07 -3.82
N LYS A 35 8.48 -10.85 -3.40
CA LYS A 35 8.82 -10.37 -2.06
C LYS A 35 8.58 -8.87 -1.96
N LEU A 36 8.23 -8.39 -0.77
CA LEU A 36 8.04 -6.96 -0.50
C LEU A 36 9.29 -6.14 -0.86
N ASN A 37 10.48 -6.69 -0.59
CA ASN A 37 11.75 -6.02 -0.90
C ASN A 37 11.94 -5.84 -2.42
N GLU A 38 11.56 -6.81 -3.24
CA GLU A 38 11.67 -6.70 -4.70
C GLU A 38 10.73 -5.60 -5.23
N ILE A 39 9.52 -5.50 -4.68
CA ILE A 39 8.57 -4.43 -5.03
C ILE A 39 9.09 -3.06 -4.57
N ALA A 40 9.69 -2.99 -3.39
CA ALA A 40 10.31 -1.78 -2.87
C ALA A 40 11.50 -1.32 -3.74
N ASP A 41 12.37 -2.25 -4.12
CA ASP A 41 13.57 -1.98 -4.93
C ASP A 41 13.25 -1.57 -6.37
N THR A 42 12.19 -2.16 -6.94
CA THR A 42 11.71 -1.84 -8.30
C THR A 42 11.06 -0.47 -8.37
N LEU A 43 10.28 -0.10 -7.35
CA LEU A 43 9.59 1.20 -7.30
C LEU A 43 10.41 2.29 -6.62
N LYS A 44 11.55 1.95 -6.02
CA LYS A 44 12.39 2.84 -5.20
C LYS A 44 11.61 3.49 -4.06
N ILE A 45 10.75 2.71 -3.41
CA ILE A 45 9.92 3.12 -2.28
C ILE A 45 10.32 2.28 -1.06
N SER A 46 10.13 2.79 0.15
CA SER A 46 10.33 1.99 1.36
C SER A 46 9.37 0.79 1.43
N THR A 47 9.85 -0.31 2.00
CA THR A 47 9.09 -1.55 2.23
C THR A 47 7.83 -1.31 3.07
N ASP A 48 7.91 -0.42 4.06
CA ASP A 48 6.77 0.01 4.88
C ASP A 48 5.63 0.60 4.04
N ARG A 49 5.96 1.47 3.07
CA ARG A 49 4.97 2.07 2.17
C ARG A 49 4.35 1.04 1.25
N VAL A 50 5.15 0.11 0.73
CA VAL A 50 4.65 -1.01 -0.09
C VAL A 50 3.68 -1.86 0.72
N TYR A 51 4.03 -2.22 1.96
CA TYR A 51 3.15 -2.97 2.85
C TYR A 51 1.84 -2.22 3.12
N HIS A 52 1.91 -0.93 3.40
CA HIS A 52 0.72 -0.09 3.61
C HIS A 52 -0.19 -0.06 2.37
N ILE A 53 0.38 0.03 1.16
CA ILE A 53 -0.38 -0.01 -0.10
C ILE A 53 -1.06 -1.36 -0.30
N ILE A 54 -0.35 -2.46 -0.06
CA ILE A 54 -0.88 -3.81 -0.19
C ILE A 54 -2.05 -4.03 0.78
N SER A 55 -1.90 -3.56 2.02
CA SER A 55 -2.96 -3.57 3.02
C SER A 55 -4.15 -2.72 2.59
N TYR A 56 -3.90 -1.52 2.04
CA TYR A 56 -4.95 -0.66 1.48
C TYR A 56 -5.70 -1.32 0.31
N LEU A 57 -5.01 -2.07 -0.54
CA LEU A 57 -5.60 -2.87 -1.63
C LEU A 57 -6.39 -4.10 -1.12
N GLY A 58 -6.34 -4.41 0.17
CA GLY A 58 -6.98 -5.58 0.76
C GLY A 58 -6.32 -6.90 0.34
N MET A 59 -5.06 -6.85 -0.10
CA MET A 59 -4.30 -8.04 -0.47
C MET A 59 -3.62 -8.62 0.78
N ARG A 60 -3.67 -9.94 0.92
CA ARG A 60 -3.06 -10.68 2.02
C ARG A 60 -2.16 -11.75 1.46
N LYS A 61 -1.03 -12.01 2.14
CA LYS A 61 -0.15 -13.11 1.77
C LYS A 61 -0.68 -14.39 2.40
N LEU A 62 -1.12 -15.34 1.59
CA LEU A 62 -1.46 -16.69 2.00
C LEU A 62 -0.32 -17.62 1.58
N CYS A 63 0.45 -18.08 2.57
CA CYS A 63 1.69 -18.84 2.36
C CYS A 63 2.69 -18.07 1.48
N ALA A 64 2.87 -18.52 0.22
CA ALA A 64 3.78 -17.92 -0.75
C ALA A 64 3.07 -17.02 -1.78
N LYS A 65 1.74 -16.87 -1.73
CA LYS A 65 0.96 -16.14 -2.75
C LYS A 65 0.20 -14.95 -2.14
N TRP A 66 0.17 -13.84 -2.86
CA TRP A 66 -0.73 -12.73 -2.58
C TRP A 66 -2.14 -13.03 -3.09
N VAL A 67 -3.15 -12.83 -2.23
CA VAL A 67 -4.56 -13.11 -2.52
C VAL A 67 -5.40 -11.90 -2.12
N SER A 68 -6.31 -11.49 -3.01
CA SER A 68 -7.28 -10.45 -2.70
C SER A 68 -8.28 -10.98 -1.66
N GLY A 69 -8.48 -10.22 -0.57
CA GLY A 69 -9.52 -10.52 0.42
C GLY A 69 -10.93 -10.18 -0.05
N LYS A 70 -11.09 -9.53 -1.20
CA LYS A 70 -12.40 -9.34 -1.85
C LYS A 70 -12.78 -10.63 -2.57
N LEU A 71 -13.55 -11.47 -1.89
CA LEU A 71 -14.44 -12.43 -2.55
C LEU A 71 -15.54 -11.59 -3.20
N THR A 72 -15.40 -11.29 -4.50
CA THR A 72 -16.52 -10.77 -5.30
C THR A 72 -17.11 -11.94 -6.05
#